data_AF-A0A6N4AEI7-F1
#
_entry.id   AF-A0A6N4AEI7-F1
#
_cell.length_a   1.000
_cell.length_b   1.000
_cell.length_c   1.000
_cell.angle_alpha   90.00
_cell.angle_beta   90.00
_cell.angle_gamma   90.00
#
_symmetry.space_group_name_H-M   'P 1'
#
loop_
_entity.id
_entity.type
_entity.pdbx_description
1 polymer ?
#
loop_
_entity_poly.entity_id
_entity_poly.type
_entity_poly.pdbx_seq_one_letter_code
_entity_poly.pdbx_strand_id
1 'polypeptide(L)'
;MKTNLLIAVILLTSIFAKAQTKKEILIEINNFKLKTILNTSFDVPRQKIWDAVYIMMKQEYTEIKKQDFDKGIIEGYAEAENFKEGFTSEIVGSGPYRVVFSMKRQIRYINNNGVYSGWYDRNEISNEYLYKIQKTIYEAVYGPLEIPDSLQKKVDEYNLKQKKDKNKILLGRDY
;
A
#
# COMPACT_ATOMS: atom_id res chain seq x y z
N MET A 1 -63.34 7.28 30.55
CA MET A 1 -62.77 7.29 29.20
C MET A 1 -61.27 7.15 29.31
N LYS A 2 -60.74 6.01 28.86
CA LYS A 2 -59.32 5.71 28.74
C LYS A 2 -58.96 5.92 27.28
N THR A 3 -57.97 6.77 26.99
CA THR A 3 -57.31 6.77 25.69
C THR A 3 -55.89 7.31 25.84
N ASN A 4 -54.98 6.38 26.07
CA ASN A 4 -53.68 6.24 25.41
C ASN A 4 -52.94 7.55 25.09
N LEU A 5 -52.19 8.05 26.08
CA LEU A 5 -51.05 8.91 25.82
C LEU A 5 -49.95 8.03 25.18
N LEU A 6 -49.98 8.07 23.85
CA LEU A 6 -49.02 7.51 22.92
C LEU A 6 -47.57 7.77 23.38
N ILE A 7 -46.81 6.68 23.47
CA ILE A 7 -45.48 6.54 22.87
C ILE A 7 -44.48 7.65 23.23
N ALA A 8 -44.03 7.65 24.48
CA ALA A 8 -42.75 8.22 24.86
C ALA A 8 -41.94 7.25 25.75
N VAL A 9 -42.18 5.94 25.62
CA VAL A 9 -41.21 4.94 26.08
C VAL A 9 -40.15 4.84 25.00
N ILE A 10 -39.22 5.80 25.06
CA ILE A 10 -37.80 5.53 25.08
C ILE A 10 -37.46 4.24 24.32
N LEU A 11 -37.55 4.30 22.99
CA LEU A 11 -36.61 3.58 22.14
C LEU A 11 -35.25 4.26 22.39
N LEU A 12 -34.68 3.97 23.56
CA LEU A 12 -33.26 3.71 23.72
C LEU A 12 -32.96 2.55 22.76
N THR A 13 -33.02 2.81 21.45
CA THR A 13 -32.04 2.23 20.56
C THR A 13 -30.74 2.81 21.05
N SER A 14 -30.18 2.17 22.08
CA SER A 14 -28.76 1.99 22.17
C SER A 14 -28.33 1.54 20.78
N ILE A 15 -27.97 2.54 19.97
CA ILE A 15 -26.98 2.38 18.94
C ILE A 15 -25.75 1.99 19.77
N PHE A 16 -25.70 0.72 20.15
CA PHE A 16 -24.44 0.07 20.45
C PHE A 16 -23.71 0.20 19.14
N ALA A 17 -22.98 1.30 18.98
CA ALA A 17 -21.99 1.45 17.94
C ALA A 17 -21.14 0.19 18.09
N LYS A 18 -21.37 -0.77 17.18
CA LYS A 18 -20.73 -2.08 17.25
C LYS A 18 -19.25 -1.77 17.27
N ALA A 19 -18.61 -2.04 18.40
CA ALA A 19 -17.25 -1.61 18.59
C ALA A 19 -16.41 -2.20 17.47
N GLN A 20 -15.82 -1.31 16.68
CA GLN A 20 -15.08 -1.71 15.50
C GLN A 20 -13.92 -2.59 15.95
N THR A 21 -13.80 -3.75 15.34
CA THR A 21 -12.75 -4.71 15.66
C THR A 21 -11.41 -4.19 15.14
N LYS A 22 -10.30 -4.60 15.78
CA LYS A 22 -8.94 -4.33 15.28
C LYS A 22 -8.79 -4.70 13.80
N LYS A 23 -9.40 -5.81 13.39
CA LYS A 23 -9.36 -6.31 12.01
C LYS A 23 -10.02 -5.32 11.04
N GLU A 24 -11.20 -4.79 11.37
CA GLU A 24 -11.89 -3.81 10.53
C GLU A 24 -11.10 -2.50 10.41
N ILE A 25 -10.51 -2.01 11.50
CA ILE A 25 -9.67 -0.80 11.47
C ILE A 25 -8.44 -1.01 10.59
N LEU A 26 -7.77 -2.16 10.70
CA LEU A 26 -6.62 -2.49 9.86
C LEU A 26 -7.00 -2.62 8.38
N ILE A 27 -8.17 -3.18 8.07
CA ILE A 27 -8.68 -3.26 6.70
C ILE A 27 -8.90 -1.85 6.13
N GLU A 28 -9.52 -0.94 6.90
CA GLU A 28 -9.72 0.43 6.44
C GLU A 28 -8.40 1.17 6.19
N ILE A 29 -7.43 1.05 7.10
CA ILE A 29 -6.10 1.65 6.94
C ILE A 29 -5.41 1.08 5.69
N ASN A 30 -5.46 -0.22 5.47
CA ASN A 30 -4.86 -0.84 4.29
C ASN A 30 -5.57 -0.41 3.01
N ASN A 31 -6.89 -0.32 3.01
CA ASN A 31 -7.66 0.15 1.86
C ASN A 31 -7.34 1.62 1.54
N PHE A 32 -7.20 2.47 2.56
CA PHE A 32 -6.75 3.85 2.37
C PHE A 32 -5.38 3.89 1.71
N LYS A 33 -4.39 3.16 2.27
CA LYS A 33 -3.03 3.08 1.71
C LYS A 33 -3.03 2.63 0.25
N LEU A 34 -3.74 1.54 -0.04
CA LEU A 34 -3.83 0.98 -1.40
C LEU A 34 -4.49 1.97 -2.36
N LYS A 35 -5.60 2.59 -1.97
CA LYS A 35 -6.32 3.56 -2.82
C LYS A 35 -5.51 4.84 -3.07
N THR A 36 -4.73 5.27 -2.09
CA THR A 36 -3.93 6.50 -2.18
C THR A 36 -2.63 6.30 -2.94
N ILE A 37 -2.07 5.08 -2.97
CA ILE A 37 -0.79 4.80 -3.60
C ILE A 37 -0.96 4.13 -4.96
N LEU A 38 -1.78 3.08 -5.05
CA LEU A 38 -1.86 2.26 -6.27
C LEU A 38 -2.49 3.03 -7.43
N ASN A 39 -1.79 3.06 -8.56
CA ASN A 39 -2.19 3.70 -9.80
C ASN A 39 -2.52 5.19 -9.64
N THR A 40 -1.84 5.84 -8.69
CA THR A 40 -1.99 7.27 -8.43
C THR A 40 -1.64 8.09 -9.67
N SER A 41 -2.42 9.13 -9.89
CA SER A 41 -2.09 10.15 -10.89
C SER A 41 -1.39 11.31 -10.18
N PHE A 42 -0.29 11.76 -10.75
CA PHE A 42 0.59 12.76 -10.19
C PHE A 42 0.34 14.09 -10.90
N ASP A 43 -0.22 15.04 -10.16
CA ASP A 43 -0.44 16.41 -10.62
C ASP A 43 0.69 17.33 -10.15
N VAL A 44 1.89 17.01 -10.62
CA VAL A 44 3.14 17.73 -10.32
C VAL A 44 3.99 17.80 -11.58
N PRO A 45 5.03 18.66 -11.64
CA PRO A 45 5.93 18.71 -12.79
C PRO A 45 6.56 17.35 -13.09
N ARG A 46 6.66 17.00 -14.38
CA ARG A 46 7.24 15.73 -14.87
C ARG A 46 8.62 15.44 -14.27
N GLN A 47 9.46 16.48 -14.12
CA GLN A 47 10.79 16.37 -13.51
C GLN A 47 10.74 15.76 -12.10
N LYS A 48 9.76 16.15 -11.28
CA LYS A 48 9.64 15.66 -9.91
C LYS A 48 9.32 14.16 -9.87
N ILE A 49 8.51 13.70 -10.82
CA ILE A 49 8.17 12.28 -10.99
C ILE A 49 9.39 11.52 -11.51
N TRP A 50 10.08 12.08 -12.49
CA TRP A 50 11.31 11.52 -13.04
C TRP A 50 12.36 11.28 -11.96
N ASP A 51 12.63 12.29 -11.13
CA ASP A 51 13.60 12.18 -10.04
C ASP A 51 13.19 11.10 -9.03
N ALA A 52 11.89 11.03 -8.69
CA ALA A 52 11.35 10.01 -7.80
C ALA A 52 11.48 8.59 -8.38
N VAL A 53 11.18 8.40 -9.67
CA VAL A 53 11.35 7.11 -10.36
C VAL A 53 12.83 6.73 -10.43
N TYR A 54 13.72 7.69 -10.68
CA TYR A 54 15.16 7.47 -10.72
C TYR A 54 15.69 7.00 -9.35
N ILE A 55 15.27 7.66 -8.26
CA ILE A 55 15.63 7.25 -6.89
C ILE A 55 15.13 5.83 -6.61
N MET A 56 13.87 5.53 -6.92
CA MET A 56 13.30 4.19 -6.75
C MET A 56 14.13 3.16 -7.53
N MET A 57 14.45 3.43 -8.79
CA MET A 57 15.20 2.49 -9.63
C MET A 57 16.61 2.24 -9.07
N LYS A 58 17.28 3.27 -8.58
CA LYS A 58 18.60 3.17 -7.91
C LYS A 58 18.58 2.38 -6.61
N GLN A 59 17.45 2.35 -5.90
CA GLN A 59 17.28 1.58 -4.68
C GLN A 59 16.98 0.11 -4.95
N GLU A 60 16.24 -0.18 -6.02
CA GLU A 60 15.80 -1.54 -6.36
C GLU A 60 16.79 -2.30 -7.25
N TYR A 61 17.51 -1.61 -8.13
CA TYR A 61 18.36 -2.23 -9.15
C TYR A 61 19.82 -1.80 -9.02
N THR A 62 20.72 -2.74 -9.31
CA THR A 62 22.17 -2.52 -9.25
C THR A 62 22.67 -1.68 -10.42
N GLU A 63 21.99 -1.74 -11.56
CA GLU A 63 22.35 -1.02 -12.77
C GLU A 63 21.14 -0.31 -13.39
N ILE A 64 21.38 0.87 -13.99
CA ILE A 64 20.41 1.56 -14.84
C ILE A 64 20.88 1.42 -16.30
N LYS A 65 20.16 0.64 -17.10
CA LYS A 65 20.49 0.35 -18.51
C LYS A 65 20.06 1.46 -19.47
N LYS A 66 18.95 2.13 -19.18
CA LYS A 66 18.36 3.13 -20.07
C LYS A 66 17.74 4.27 -19.27
N GLN A 67 17.95 5.49 -19.77
CA GLN A 67 17.33 6.72 -19.29
C GLN A 67 16.97 7.59 -20.50
N ASP A 68 15.69 7.92 -20.64
CA ASP A 68 15.17 8.83 -21.66
C ASP A 68 14.09 9.71 -21.03
N PHE A 69 14.46 10.95 -20.67
CA PHE A 69 13.58 11.90 -19.96
C PHE A 69 12.34 12.26 -20.80
N ASP A 70 12.56 12.52 -22.09
CA ASP A 70 11.53 12.96 -23.02
C ASP A 70 10.49 11.86 -23.22
N LYS A 71 10.93 10.61 -23.33
CA LYS A 71 10.01 9.45 -23.33
C LYS A 71 9.53 9.06 -21.95
N GLY A 72 10.17 9.53 -20.88
CA GLY A 72 9.82 9.22 -19.50
C GLY A 72 10.20 7.79 -19.11
N ILE A 73 11.17 7.19 -19.80
CA ILE A 73 11.56 5.79 -19.63
C ILE A 73 12.83 5.70 -18.79
N ILE A 74 12.77 4.88 -17.73
CA ILE A 74 13.94 4.42 -16.98
C ILE A 74 13.90 2.90 -16.93
N GLU A 75 15.03 2.25 -17.26
CA GLU A 75 15.17 0.79 -17.20
C GLU A 75 16.27 0.40 -16.21
N GLY A 76 15.89 -0.31 -15.16
CA GLY A 76 16.79 -0.95 -14.20
C GLY A 76 17.09 -2.40 -14.58
N TYR A 77 18.27 -2.88 -14.22
CA TYR A 77 18.71 -4.25 -14.43
C TYR A 77 19.36 -4.82 -13.18
N ALA A 78 19.04 -6.07 -12.87
CA ALA A 78 19.69 -6.86 -11.83
C ALA A 78 19.90 -8.28 -12.32
N GLU A 79 21.06 -8.84 -12.00
CA GLU A 79 21.43 -10.20 -12.34
C GLU A 79 22.13 -10.85 -11.15
N ALA A 80 21.76 -12.10 -10.90
CA ALA A 80 22.45 -12.99 -10.01
C ALA A 80 22.54 -14.37 -10.65
N GLU A 81 23.18 -15.31 -9.96
CA GLU A 81 23.40 -16.65 -10.48
C GLU A 81 22.11 -17.35 -10.94
N ASN A 82 20.99 -17.12 -10.27
CA ASN A 82 19.72 -17.81 -10.53
C ASN A 82 18.63 -16.94 -11.16
N PHE A 83 18.90 -15.65 -11.39
CA PHE A 83 17.92 -14.78 -12.02
C PHE A 83 18.58 -13.64 -12.80
N LYS A 84 17.88 -13.17 -13.82
CA LYS A 84 18.14 -11.88 -14.46
C LYS A 84 16.83 -11.15 -14.66
N GLU A 85 16.82 -9.86 -14.41
CA GLU A 85 15.62 -9.05 -14.36
C GLU A 85 15.89 -7.68 -14.96
N GLY A 86 15.10 -7.32 -15.96
CA GLY A 86 14.97 -5.96 -16.48
C GLY A 86 13.63 -5.39 -16.05
N PHE A 87 13.63 -4.20 -15.49
CA PHE A 87 12.44 -3.53 -15.01
C PHE A 87 12.35 -2.13 -15.60
N THR A 88 11.25 -1.86 -16.31
CA THR A 88 11.03 -0.59 -16.99
C THR A 88 9.92 0.17 -16.29
N SER A 89 10.21 1.44 -15.99
CA SER A 89 9.22 2.42 -15.59
C SER A 89 9.03 3.44 -16.70
N GLU A 90 7.78 3.80 -16.98
CA GLU A 90 7.43 4.81 -17.98
C GLU A 90 6.45 5.84 -17.39
N ILE A 91 6.79 7.12 -17.52
CA ILE A 91 5.92 8.25 -17.14
C ILE A 91 5.04 8.59 -18.34
N VAL A 92 3.75 8.28 -18.23
CA VAL A 92 2.76 8.46 -19.29
C VAL A 92 1.80 9.61 -19.00
N GLY A 93 1.21 10.16 -20.07
CA GLY A 93 0.27 11.26 -20.03
C GLY A 93 0.91 12.63 -20.28
N SER A 94 0.06 13.62 -20.53
CA SER A 94 0.44 15.03 -20.69
C SER A 94 0.06 15.88 -19.46
N GLY A 95 -0.19 15.21 -18.32
CA GLY A 95 -0.73 15.80 -17.10
C GLY A 95 -2.24 15.53 -16.93
N PRO A 96 -2.69 15.08 -15.73
CA PRO A 96 -1.89 14.49 -14.65
C PRO A 96 -1.18 13.21 -15.12
N TYR A 97 0.04 12.98 -14.63
CA TYR A 97 0.89 11.88 -15.10
C TYR A 97 0.58 10.58 -14.36
N ARG A 98 0.89 9.44 -14.99
CA ARG A 98 0.92 8.14 -14.32
C ARG A 98 2.24 7.46 -14.57
N VAL A 99 2.62 6.57 -13.67
CA VAL A 99 3.80 5.73 -13.86
C VAL A 99 3.35 4.30 -14.11
N VAL A 100 3.72 3.75 -15.26
CA VAL A 100 3.46 2.36 -15.62
C VAL A 100 4.75 1.54 -15.51
N PHE A 101 4.58 0.25 -15.27
CA PHE A 101 5.68 -0.65 -14.98
C PHE A 101 5.59 -1.90 -15.84
N SER A 102 6.74 -2.39 -16.30
CA SER A 102 6.86 -3.69 -16.95
C SER A 102 8.14 -4.39 -16.50
N MET A 103 8.10 -5.71 -16.47
CA MET A 103 9.22 -6.54 -16.01
C MET A 103 9.49 -7.67 -17.00
N LYS A 104 10.76 -7.90 -17.28
CA LYS A 104 11.27 -9.05 -18.00
C LYS A 104 12.22 -9.79 -17.07
N ARG A 105 11.77 -10.91 -16.52
CA ARG A 105 12.55 -11.69 -15.56
C ARG A 105 12.70 -13.11 -16.05
N GLN A 106 13.92 -13.63 -15.98
CA GLN A 106 14.20 -15.03 -16.21
C GLN A 106 14.82 -15.63 -14.96
N ILE A 107 14.43 -16.87 -14.64
CA ILE A 107 14.94 -17.62 -13.49
C ILE A 107 15.42 -18.99 -13.92
N ARG A 108 16.38 -19.55 -13.19
CA ARG A 108 16.83 -20.94 -13.31
C ARG A 108 17.02 -21.54 -11.92
N TYR A 109 17.00 -22.85 -11.83
CA TYR A 109 17.09 -23.60 -10.59
C TYR A 109 18.22 -24.61 -10.65
N ILE A 110 18.78 -24.97 -9.50
CA ILE A 110 19.73 -26.07 -9.37
C ILE A 110 18.94 -27.32 -9.00
N ASN A 111 19.11 -28.40 -9.75
CA ASN A 111 18.53 -29.70 -9.41
C ASN A 111 19.35 -30.41 -8.31
N ASN A 112 18.83 -31.52 -7.78
CA ASN A 112 19.50 -32.30 -6.73
C ASN A 112 20.90 -32.82 -7.12
N ASN A 113 21.24 -32.83 -8.42
CA ASN A 113 22.53 -33.24 -8.94
C ASN A 113 23.50 -32.06 -9.14
N GLY A 114 23.14 -30.84 -8.70
CA GLY A 114 23.97 -29.65 -8.85
C GLY A 114 23.94 -29.02 -10.25
N VAL A 115 23.07 -29.49 -11.15
CA VAL A 115 22.98 -29.01 -12.53
C VAL A 115 21.89 -27.95 -12.64
N TYR A 116 22.23 -26.83 -13.29
CA TYR A 116 21.29 -25.77 -13.61
C TYR A 116 20.22 -26.22 -14.61
N SER A 117 18.99 -25.83 -14.36
CA SER A 117 17.92 -25.86 -15.35
C SER A 117 18.18 -24.84 -16.47
N GLY A 118 17.41 -24.94 -17.54
CA GLY A 118 17.29 -23.83 -18.49
C GLY A 118 16.72 -22.56 -17.83
N TRP A 119 16.76 -21.45 -18.58
CA TRP A 119 16.10 -20.21 -18.19
C TRP A 119 14.61 -20.29 -18.48
N TYR A 120 13.78 -19.85 -17.54
CA TYR A 120 12.33 -19.74 -17.69
C TYR A 120 11.89 -18.31 -17.42
N ASP A 121 10.95 -17.82 -18.24
CA ASP A 121 10.38 -16.48 -18.07
C ASP A 121 9.41 -16.46 -16.89
N ARG A 122 9.52 -15.41 -16.06
CA ARG A 122 8.65 -15.13 -14.93
C ARG A 122 8.36 -13.63 -14.82
N ASN A 123 7.65 -13.12 -15.81
CA ASN A 123 7.44 -11.67 -16.00
C ASN A 123 6.36 -11.06 -15.08
N GLU A 124 5.80 -11.83 -14.15
CA GLU A 124 4.76 -11.37 -13.23
C GLU A 124 5.32 -10.49 -12.11
N ILE A 125 4.79 -9.28 -11.99
CA ILE A 125 5.10 -8.38 -10.88
C ILE A 125 4.10 -8.66 -9.76
N SER A 126 4.59 -9.03 -8.57
CA SER A 126 3.70 -9.25 -7.42
C SER A 126 3.06 -7.93 -6.98
N ASN A 127 1.81 -7.98 -6.52
CA ASN A 127 1.11 -6.79 -6.02
C ASN A 127 1.83 -6.13 -4.83
N GLU A 128 2.48 -6.93 -3.98
CA GLU A 128 3.28 -6.42 -2.86
C GLU A 128 4.48 -5.61 -3.36
N TYR A 129 5.21 -6.13 -4.36
CA TYR A 129 6.34 -5.44 -4.94
C TYR A 129 5.89 -4.17 -5.68
N LEU A 130 4.80 -4.26 -6.44
CA LEU A 130 4.19 -3.13 -7.13
C LEU A 130 3.77 -2.01 -6.15
N TYR A 131 3.17 -2.38 -5.02
CA TYR A 131 2.83 -1.42 -3.97
C TYR A 131 4.08 -0.78 -3.36
N LYS A 132 5.13 -1.58 -3.07
CA LYS A 132 6.41 -1.07 -2.52
C LYS A 132 6.99 0.02 -3.41
N ILE A 133 7.17 -0.25 -4.71
CA ILE A 133 7.78 0.71 -5.63
C ILE A 133 6.92 1.96 -5.85
N GLN A 134 5.59 1.80 -5.92
CA GLN A 134 4.68 2.94 -6.07
C GLN A 134 4.64 3.80 -4.81
N LYS A 135 4.74 3.18 -3.63
CA LYS A 135 4.86 3.88 -2.36
C LYS A 135 6.15 4.71 -2.31
N THR A 136 7.28 4.13 -2.72
CA THR A 136 8.57 4.85 -2.78
C THR A 136 8.47 6.09 -3.67
N ILE A 137 7.88 5.96 -4.86
CA ILE A 137 7.66 7.10 -5.76
C ILE A 137 6.73 8.13 -5.10
N TYR A 138 5.60 7.70 -4.55
CA TYR A 138 4.66 8.59 -3.87
C TYR A 138 5.35 9.39 -2.76
N GLU A 139 6.11 8.72 -1.90
CA GLU A 139 6.77 9.36 -0.77
C GLU A 139 7.91 10.29 -1.19
N ALA A 140 8.62 9.97 -2.28
CA ALA A 140 9.60 10.88 -2.85
C ALA A 140 8.94 12.14 -3.45
N VAL A 141 7.71 12.04 -3.97
CA VAL A 141 6.97 13.16 -4.55
C VAL A 141 6.27 14.02 -3.48
N TYR A 142 5.54 13.39 -2.56
CA TYR A 142 4.65 14.09 -1.62
C TYR A 142 5.09 14.04 -0.17
N GLY A 143 6.14 13.27 0.15
CA GLY A 143 6.54 12.99 1.53
C GLY A 143 5.80 11.78 2.12
N PRO A 144 6.04 11.48 3.42
CA PRO A 144 5.46 10.33 4.09
C PRO A 144 3.94 10.27 3.97
N LEU A 145 3.38 9.07 3.80
CA LEU A 145 1.93 8.91 3.76
C LEU A 145 1.33 9.16 5.14
N GLU A 146 0.62 10.27 5.29
CA GLU A 146 -0.12 10.61 6.51
C GLU A 146 -1.46 9.87 6.56
N ILE A 147 -1.77 9.29 7.72
CA ILE A 147 -3.06 8.67 7.99
C ILE A 147 -4.06 9.79 8.33
N PRO A 148 -5.23 9.86 7.66
CA PRO A 148 -6.24 10.86 7.98
C PRO A 148 -6.64 10.82 9.46
N ASP A 149 -6.86 12.01 10.04
CA ASP A 149 -7.29 12.16 11.45
C ASP A 149 -8.52 11.31 11.79
N SER A 150 -9.42 11.11 10.83
CA SER A 150 -10.59 10.27 10.99
C SER A 150 -10.25 8.79 11.25
N LEU A 151 -9.21 8.25 10.59
CA LEU A 151 -8.72 6.89 10.82
C LEU A 151 -7.86 6.82 12.08
N GLN A 152 -7.05 7.86 12.35
CA GLN A 152 -6.28 7.95 13.58
C GLN A 152 -7.19 7.94 14.82
N LYS A 153 -8.28 8.71 14.79
CA LYS A 153 -9.30 8.74 15.84
C LYS A 153 -9.91 7.36 16.10
N LYS A 154 -10.18 6.56 15.06
CA LYS A 154 -10.69 5.19 15.22
C LYS A 154 -9.69 4.28 15.95
N VAL A 155 -8.41 4.42 15.67
CA VAL A 155 -7.34 3.69 16.36
C VAL A 155 -7.30 4.09 17.84
N ASP A 156 -7.36 5.40 18.12
CA ASP A 156 -7.31 5.92 19.49
C ASP A 156 -8.53 5.50 20.32
N GLU A 157 -9.73 5.54 19.73
CA GLU A 157 -10.97 5.07 20.35
C GLU A 157 -10.92 3.57 20.67
N TYR A 158 -10.39 2.75 19.74
CA TYR A 158 -10.19 1.32 19.98
C TYR A 158 -9.21 1.07 21.14
N ASN A 159 -8.07 1.75 21.15
CA ASN A 159 -7.06 1.60 22.19
C ASN A 159 -7.59 2.04 23.58
N LEU A 160 -8.35 3.13 23.62
CA LEU A 160 -8.98 3.62 24.84
C LEU A 160 -10.02 2.63 25.38
N LYS A 161 -10.79 1.98 24.49
CA LYS A 161 -11.73 0.92 24.88
C LYS A 161 -11.00 -0.30 25.45
N GLN A 162 -9.95 -0.79 24.78
CA GLN A 162 -9.13 -1.91 25.29
C GLN A 162 -8.54 -1.61 26.67
N LYS A 163 -8.06 -0.38 26.89
CA LYS A 163 -7.56 0.05 28.20
C LYS A 163 -8.64 0.04 29.28
N LYS A 164 -9.86 0.51 28.95
CA LYS A 164 -11.01 0.47 29.86
C LYS A 164 -11.40 -0.96 30.22
N ASP A 165 -11.50 -1.84 29.24
CA ASP A 165 -11.88 -3.24 29.45
C ASP A 165 -10.82 -3.96 30.30
N LYS A 166 -9.52 -3.74 30.03
CA LYS A 166 -8.43 -4.25 30.89
C LYS A 166 -8.54 -3.78 32.34
N ASN A 167 -8.88 -2.51 32.57
CA ASN A 167 -9.01 -1.96 33.92
C ASN A 167 -10.22 -2.55 34.67
N LYS A 168 -11.33 -2.87 34.00
CA LYS A 168 -12.48 -3.51 34.64
C LYS A 168 -12.16 -4.91 35.14
N ILE A 169 -11.45 -5.69 34.32
CA ILE A 169 -10.98 -7.03 34.68
C ILE A 169 -10.04 -6.94 35.89
N LEU A 170 -9.06 -6.03 35.87
CA LEU A 170 -8.12 -5.84 36.99
C LEU A 170 -8.81 -5.43 38.30
N LEU A 171 -9.91 -4.68 38.21
CA LEU A 171 -10.69 -4.25 39.37
C LEU A 171 -11.73 -5.30 39.82
N GLY A 172 -11.78 -6.48 39.20
CA GLY A 172 -12.74 -7.53 39.51
C GLY A 172 -14.20 -7.13 39.28
N ARG A 173 -14.45 -6.11 38.44
CA ARG A 173 -15.80 -5.56 38.19
C ARG A 173 -16.57 -6.25 37.05
N ASP A 174 -15.92 -7.19 36.36
CA ASP A 174 -16.50 -8.03 35.30
C ASP A 174 -16.65 -9.51 35.76
N TYR A 175 -16.64 -9.77 37.08
CA TYR A 175 -17.01 -11.06 37.69
C TYR A 175 -18.28 -10.91 38.53
#